data_AF-A0A2V7TV14-F1
#
_entry.id   AF-A0A2V7TV14-F1
#
_cell.length_a   1.000
_cell.length_b   1.000
_cell.length_c   1.000
_cell.angle_alpha   90.00
_cell.angle_beta   90.00
_cell.angle_gamma   90.00
#
_symmetry.space_group_name_H-M   'P 1'
#
loop_
_entity.id
_entity.type
_entity.pdbx_description
1 polymer ?
#
loop_
_entity_poly.entity_id
_entity_poly.type
_entity_poly.pdbx_seq_one_letter_code
_entity_poly.pdbx_strand_id
1 'polypeptide(L)' 'MEIFIGKLASDEELRSRFRQDRLAAIRQLQNEGLDLTPLEVASLVAADADAFDRLADAHPRLQKASLHPEQPGQKAEKP' A
#
# COMPACT_ATOMS: atom_id res chain seq x y z
N MET A 1 7.00 -9.81 -6.07
CA MET A 1 7.48 -8.55 -5.47
C MET A 1 6.65 -7.32 -5.86
N GLU A 2 6.40 -7.08 -7.15
CA GLU A 2 5.74 -5.84 -7.63
C GLU A 2 4.37 -5.58 -7.00
N ILE A 3 3.54 -6.62 -6.84
CA ILE A 3 2.23 -6.53 -6.19
C ILE A 3 2.36 -6.06 -4.72
N PHE A 4 3.39 -6.51 -4.02
CA PHE A 4 3.66 -6.12 -2.64
C PHE A 4 3.98 -4.63 -2.55
N ILE A 5 4.86 -4.15 -3.43
CA ILE A 5 5.26 -2.74 -3.50
C ILE A 5 4.04 -1.86 -3.86
N GLY A 6 3.23 -2.29 -4.83
CA GLY A 6 1.99 -1.61 -5.17
C GLY A 6 1.02 -1.54 -3.99
N LYS A 7 0.86 -2.64 -3.24
CA LYS A 7 0.05 -2.65 -2.01
C LYS A 7 0.62 -1.72 -0.94
N LEU A 8 1.94 -1.65 -0.71
CA LEU A 8 2.54 -0.71 0.25
C LEU A 8 2.40 0.76 -0.17
N ALA A 9 2.53 1.04 -1.46
CA ALA A 9 2.33 2.38 -2.00
C ALA A 9 0.86 2.82 -1.82
N SER A 10 -0.08 1.89 -2.01
CA SER A 10 -1.50 2.18 -1.94
C SER A 10 -2.10 2.11 -0.54
N ASP A 11 -1.75 1.13 0.28
CA ASP A 11 -2.45 0.81 1.52
C ASP A 11 -1.68 1.37 2.73
N GLU A 12 -2.19 2.47 3.30
CA GLU A 12 -1.59 3.13 4.45
C GLU A 12 -1.56 2.24 5.70
N GLU A 13 -2.61 1.44 5.92
CA GLU A 13 -2.67 0.52 7.06
C GLU A 13 -1.59 -0.55 6.94
N LEU A 14 -1.46 -1.16 5.75
CA LEU A 14 -0.41 -2.12 5.46
C LEU A 14 0.99 -1.49 5.62
N ARG A 15 1.17 -0.25 5.14
CA ARG A 15 2.46 0.46 5.25
C ARG A 15 2.82 0.73 6.72
N SER A 16 1.85 1.16 7.52
CA SER A 16 2.03 1.36 8.96
C SER A 16 2.42 0.07 9.67
N ARG A 17 1.71 -1.04 9.39
CA ARG A 17 2.04 -2.36 9.93
C ARG A 17 3.42 -2.84 9.49
N PHE A 18 3.78 -2.64 8.22
CA PHE A 18 5.10 -2.99 7.71
C PHE A 18 6.23 -2.21 8.40
N ARG A 19 6.00 -0.93 8.74
CA ARG A 19 6.94 -0.11 9.52
C ARG A 19 7.12 -0.64 10.94
N GLN A 20 6.04 -1.11 11.57
CA GLN A 20 6.05 -1.62 12.94
C GLN A 20 6.64 -3.04 13.05
N ASP A 21 6.21 -3.95 12.17
CA ASP A 21 6.67 -5.34 12.10
C ASP A 21 6.63 -5.85 10.65
N ARG A 22 7.79 -5.77 9.99
CA ARG A 22 7.97 -6.18 8.58
C ARG A 22 7.61 -7.65 8.37
N LEU A 23 8.04 -8.54 9.27
CA LEU A 23 7.83 -9.98 9.12
C LEU A 23 6.35 -10.33 9.28
N ALA A 24 5.65 -9.71 10.22
CA ALA A 24 4.22 -9.89 10.38
C ALA A 24 3.45 -9.43 9.13
N ALA A 25 3.77 -8.26 8.59
CA ALA A 25 3.12 -7.73 7.39
C ALA A 25 3.38 -8.60 6.14
N ILE A 26 4.61 -9.10 5.97
CA ILE A 26 4.95 -10.02 4.88
C ILE A 26 4.17 -11.34 5.00
N ARG A 27 4.11 -11.92 6.19
CA ARG A 27 3.35 -13.16 6.45
C ARG A 27 1.86 -12.98 6.21
N GLN A 28 1.30 -11.83 6.59
CA GLN A 28 -0.10 -11.51 6.33
C GLN A 28 -0.40 -11.62 4.82
N LEU A 29 0.44 -11.01 3.99
CA LEU A 29 0.24 -11.03 2.54
C LEU A 29 0.51 -12.40 1.90
N GLN A 30 1.44 -13.18 2.43
CA GLN A 30 1.61 -14.58 2.03
C GLN A 30 0.35 -15.41 2.34
N ASN A 31 -0.27 -15.19 3.51
CA ASN A 31 -1.53 -15.85 3.87
C ASN A 31 -2.71 -15.40 3.00
N GLU A 32 -2.67 -14.18 2.47
CA GLU A 32 -3.63 -13.67 1.47
C GLU A 32 -3.37 -14.22 0.05
N GLY A 33 -2.39 -15.12 -0.12
CA GLY A 33 -2.10 -15.81 -1.39
C GLY A 33 -1.01 -15.14 -2.23
N LEU A 34 -0.27 -14.18 -1.68
CA LEU A 34 0.87 -13.60 -2.37
C LEU A 34 2.09 -14.51 -2.26
N ASP A 35 2.48 -15.12 -3.38
CA ASP A 35 3.70 -15.92 -3.44
C ASP A 35 4.93 -14.98 -3.42
N LEU A 36 5.72 -15.10 -2.35
CA LEU A 36 6.98 -14.39 -2.19
C LEU A 36 8.08 -15.43 -1.96
N THR A 37 9.10 -15.39 -2.80
CA THR A 37 10.29 -16.24 -2.66
C THR A 37 11.09 -15.84 -1.42
N PRO A 38 11.93 -16.75 -0.88
CA PRO A 38 12.81 -16.44 0.25
C PRO A 38 13.71 -15.21 0.00
N LEU A 39 14.16 -15.02 -1.24
CA LEU A 39 14.98 -13.88 -1.64
C LEU A 39 14.19 -12.57 -1.59
N GLU A 40 12.95 -12.56 -2.07
CA GLU A 40 12.07 -11.39 -1.98
C GLU A 40 11.75 -11.04 -0.53
N VAL A 41 11.46 -12.04 0.30
CA VAL A 41 11.24 -11.82 1.74
C VAL A 41 12.48 -11.20 2.39
N ALA A 42 13.67 -11.76 2.16
CA ALA A 42 14.92 -11.22 2.69
C ALA A 42 15.17 -9.77 2.22
N SER A 43 14.87 -9.48 0.95
CA SER A 43 15.02 -8.14 0.38
C SER A 43 14.03 -7.14 1.00
N LEU A 44 12.78 -7.54 1.22
CA LEU A 44 11.76 -6.71 1.85
C LEU A 44 12.06 -6.44 3.33
N VAL A 45 12.60 -7.44 4.05
CA VAL A 45 13.04 -7.27 5.43
C VAL A 45 14.21 -6.29 5.53
N ALA A 46 15.14 -6.32 4.58
CA ALA A 46 16.28 -5.42 4.51
C ALA A 46 15.94 -4.03 3.94
N ALA A 47 14.75 -3.84 3.36
CA ALA A 47 14.34 -2.60 2.73
C ALA A 47 14.12 -1.46 3.75
N ASP A 48 14.47 -0.25 3.32
CA ASP A 48 14.16 0.98 4.04
C ASP A 48 12.64 1.19 4.06
N ALA A 49 12.02 1.12 5.24
CA ALA A 49 10.57 1.23 5.37
C ALA A 49 10.07 2.64 5.02
N ASP A 50 10.92 3.65 5.23
CA ASP A 50 10.60 5.05 4.97
C ASP A 50 10.63 5.39 3.47
N ALA A 51 11.32 4.59 2.65
CA ALA A 51 11.26 4.69 1.20
C ALA A 51 9.84 4.48 0.65
N PHE A 52 9.03 3.62 1.28
CA PHE A 52 7.64 3.39 0.87
C PHE A 52 6.71 4.54 1.26
N ASP A 53 7.06 5.28 2.31
CA ASP A 53 6.33 6.48 2.72
C ASP A 53 6.55 7.62 1.73
N ARG A 54 7.82 7.85 1.36
CA ARG A 54 8.20 8.79 0.30
C ARG A 54 7.59 8.43 -1.05
N LEU A 55 7.51 7.15 -1.37
CA LEU A 55 6.86 6.68 -2.59
C LEU A 55 5.36 7.01 -2.60
N ALA A 56 4.69 6.84 -1.45
CA ALA A 56 3.27 7.14 -1.32
C ALA A 56 2.98 8.66 -1.33
N ASP A 57 3.87 9.47 -0.75
CA ASP A 57 3.79 10.93 -0.79
C ASP A 57 3.98 11.48 -2.21
N ALA A 58 4.91 10.91 -2.98
CA ALA A 58 5.12 11.26 -4.38
C ALA A 58 3.94 10.88 -5.28
N HIS A 59 3.11 9.92 -4.86
CA HIS A 59 1.98 9.39 -5.62
C HIS A 59 0.69 9.29 -4.80
N PRO A 60 0.11 10.43 -4.36
CA PRO A 60 -1.04 10.44 -3.46
C PRO A 60 -2.29 9.79 -4.10
N ARG A 61 -2.39 9.78 -5.43
CA ARG A 61 -3.48 9.14 -6.18
C ARG A 61 -3.44 7.60 -6.15
N LEU A 62 -2.29 7.01 -5.82
CA LEU A 62 -2.14 5.56 -5.70
C LEU A 62 -2.57 5.06 -4.34
N GLN A 63 -2.55 5.92 -3.31
CA GLN A 63 -3.10 5.58 -2.02
C GLN A 63 -4.54 5.10 -2.26
N LYS A 64 -4.89 3.90 -1.75
CA LYS A 64 -6.26 3.41 -1.67
C LYS A 64 -7.00 4.60 -1.13
N ALA A 65 -7.78 5.26 -1.99
CA ALA A 65 -8.46 6.47 -1.61
C ALA A 65 -9.12 6.13 -0.28
N SER A 66 -8.73 6.83 0.80
CA SER A 66 -9.62 6.97 1.92
C SER A 66 -10.96 7.24 1.26
N LEU A 67 -11.88 6.28 1.36
CA LEU A 67 -13.24 6.41 0.89
C LEU A 67 -13.85 7.50 1.77
N HIS A 68 -13.44 8.75 1.57
CA HIS A 68 -14.37 9.84 1.69
C HIS A 68 -15.25 9.66 0.47
N PRO A 69 -16.52 9.22 0.65
CA PRO A 69 -17.47 9.42 -0.43
C PRO A 69 -17.51 10.93 -0.64
N GLU A 70 -16.91 11.40 -1.72
CA GLU A 70 -17.44 12.61 -2.32
C GLU A 70 -18.88 12.26 -2.71
N GLN A 71 -19.81 12.74 -1.88
CA GLN A 71 -21.25 12.53 -2.04
C GLN A 71 -21.72 13.05 -3.42
N PRO A 72 -22.78 12.45 -3.96
CA PRO A 72 -23.22 12.69 -5.35
C PRO A 72 -23.78 14.11 -5.51
N GLY A 73 -23.20 14.86 -6.44
CA GLY A 73 -23.60 16.25 -6.72
C GLY A 73 -23.21 16.71 -8.11
N GLN A 74 -23.54 15.94 -9.16
CA GLN A 74 -23.48 16.41 -10.55
C GLN A 74 -24.83 16.17 -11.26
N LYS A 75 -25.84 16.90 -10.80
CA LYS A 75 -27.01 17.42 -11.55
C LYS A 75 -27.33 18.75 -10.85
N ALA A 76 -27.58 19.91 -11.45
CA ALA A 76 -27.74 20.40 -12.82
C ALA A 76 -27.00 21.78 -12.87
N GLU A 77 -26.76 22.41 -14.00
CA GLU A 77 -27.71 23.40 -14.51
C GLU A 77 -27.32 23.82 -15.95
N LYS A 78 -28.35 23.85 -16.79
CA LYS A 78 -28.39 24.48 -18.11
C LYS A 78 -28.45 26.00 -17.93
N PRO A 79 -27.99 26.77 -18.92
CA PRO A 79 -28.98 27.44 -19.77
C PRO A 79 -28.92 27.01 -21.23
#